data_AF-A0A356XD75-F1
#
_entry.id   AF-A0A356XD75-F1
#
_cell.length_a   1.000
_cell.length_b   1.000
_cell.length_c   1.000
_cell.angle_alpha   90.00
_cell.angle_beta   90.00
_cell.angle_gamma   90.00
#
_symmetry.space_group_name_H-M   'P 1'
#
loop_
_entity.id
_entity.type
_entity.pdbx_description
1 polymer ?
#
loop_
_entity_poly.entity_id
_entity_poly.type
_entity_poly.pdbx_seq_one_letter_code
_entity_poly.pdbx_strand_id
1 'polypeptide(L)'
;ARLGNIDGNPIRQDIEEAAGLVSPCFILNVILDEEKRVVDAVAGDMILAHRAGAEKLDDLVCVDIPEAADIVIAGCSSPTSTNLYQSTNALLNCVRLDQPIVKKGGVIILVSPCTEGIGGSGGYFPLISEPADAQGILDRISQPGFFVDDQWAAQQWAMILLQAEILLVAEGISPETAKAMKTIVFPSLEAAMQEALGKKGKEARITVLTDSPYTIPRLTRVTR
;
A
#
# COMPACT_ATOMS: atom_id res chain seq x y z
N ALA A 1 -10.43 2.08 -7.81
CA ALA A 1 -9.02 1.80 -8.10
C ALA A 1 -8.47 0.71 -7.18
N ARG A 2 -7.66 -0.20 -7.74
CA ARG A 2 -6.87 -1.22 -7.05
C ARG A 2 -5.45 -1.17 -7.62
N LEU A 3 -4.47 -1.60 -6.82
CA LEU A 3 -3.07 -1.71 -7.24
C LEU A 3 -2.93 -2.72 -8.38
N GLY A 4 -2.09 -2.42 -9.36
CA GLY A 4 -1.83 -3.30 -10.52
C GLY A 4 -3.01 -3.43 -11.49
N ASN A 5 -4.14 -2.75 -11.23
CA ASN A 5 -5.33 -2.84 -12.07
C ASN A 5 -5.53 -1.55 -12.88
N ILE A 6 -5.38 -1.69 -14.19
CA ILE A 6 -5.53 -0.63 -15.18
C ILE A 6 -6.97 -0.60 -15.72
N ASP A 7 -7.55 -1.75 -16.00
CA ASP A 7 -8.84 -1.87 -16.68
C ASP A 7 -10.00 -1.51 -15.74
N GLY A 8 -10.85 -0.58 -16.18
CA GLY A 8 -11.97 -0.08 -15.35
C GLY A 8 -11.53 0.75 -14.15
N ASN A 9 -10.26 1.16 -14.07
CA ASN A 9 -9.77 2.07 -13.05
C ASN A 9 -10.13 3.53 -13.40
N PRO A 10 -11.06 4.18 -12.67
CA PRO A 10 -11.53 5.53 -13.04
C PRO A 10 -10.41 6.57 -12.99
N ILE A 11 -9.47 6.45 -12.05
CA ILE A 11 -8.32 7.36 -11.97
C ILE A 11 -7.45 7.24 -13.22
N ARG A 12 -7.31 6.03 -13.75
CA ARG A 12 -6.56 5.82 -14.99
C ARG A 12 -7.30 6.38 -16.20
N GLN A 13 -8.62 6.23 -16.25
CA GLN A 13 -9.46 6.77 -17.31
C GLN A 13 -9.36 8.31 -17.35
N ASP A 14 -9.41 8.98 -16.20
CA ASP A 14 -9.25 10.44 -16.10
C ASP A 14 -7.86 10.89 -16.62
N ILE A 15 -6.80 10.16 -16.27
CA ILE A 15 -5.43 10.46 -16.75
C ILE A 15 -5.36 10.32 -18.28
N GLU A 16 -5.99 9.31 -18.85
CA GLU A 16 -6.00 9.06 -20.30
C GLU A 16 -6.89 10.04 -21.06
N GLU A 17 -8.01 10.46 -20.47
CA GLU A 17 -8.84 11.55 -21.01
C GLU A 17 -8.04 12.86 -21.04
N ALA A 18 -7.38 13.22 -19.93
CA ALA A 18 -6.52 14.40 -19.87
C ALA A 18 -5.38 14.34 -20.90
N ALA A 19 -4.76 13.18 -21.09
CA ALA A 19 -3.77 12.95 -22.13
C ALA A 19 -4.35 13.15 -23.55
N GLY A 20 -5.60 12.74 -23.76
CA GLY A 20 -6.33 12.96 -25.00
C GLY A 20 -6.49 14.45 -25.35
N LEU A 21 -6.67 15.31 -24.34
CA LEU A 21 -6.81 16.76 -24.52
C LEU A 21 -5.52 17.44 -25.02
N VAL A 22 -4.36 16.83 -24.75
CA VAL A 22 -3.03 17.35 -25.14
C VAL A 22 -2.34 16.52 -26.21
N SER A 23 -3.07 15.57 -26.82
CA SER A 23 -2.54 14.68 -27.85
C SER A 23 -2.22 15.42 -29.17
N PRO A 24 -1.21 14.96 -29.94
CA PRO A 24 -0.40 13.76 -29.70
C PRO A 24 0.67 13.96 -28.61
N CYS A 25 0.92 12.92 -27.80
CA CYS A 25 1.96 12.87 -26.79
C CYS A 25 2.88 11.67 -27.00
N PHE A 26 4.19 11.91 -26.95
CA PHE A 26 5.21 10.87 -27.00
C PHE A 26 5.82 10.69 -25.62
N ILE A 27 5.89 9.45 -25.14
CA ILE A 27 6.53 9.12 -23.85
C ILE A 27 7.75 8.23 -24.06
N LEU A 28 8.66 8.27 -23.09
CA LEU A 28 9.71 7.29 -22.86
C LEU A 28 9.65 6.91 -21.37
N ASN A 29 9.26 5.67 -21.08
CA ASN A 29 9.26 5.12 -19.73
C ASN A 29 10.33 4.03 -19.63
N VAL A 30 11.04 4.00 -18.50
CA VAL A 30 12.04 2.98 -18.19
C VAL A 30 11.55 2.10 -17.05
N ILE A 31 11.92 0.83 -17.08
CA ILE A 31 11.75 -0.12 -15.98
C ILE A 31 13.11 -0.26 -15.29
N LEU A 32 13.08 -0.19 -13.96
CA LEU A 32 14.28 -0.20 -13.13
C LEU A 32 14.34 -1.48 -12.29
N ASP A 33 15.55 -1.99 -12.05
CA ASP A 33 15.81 -3.00 -11.01
C ASP A 33 16.04 -2.37 -9.62
N GLU A 34 16.31 -3.19 -8.60
CA GLU A 34 16.56 -2.73 -7.23
C GLU A 34 17.77 -1.77 -7.11
N GLU A 35 18.75 -1.86 -8.03
CA GLU A 35 19.89 -0.93 -8.09
C GLU A 35 19.62 0.33 -8.91
N LYS A 36 18.36 0.55 -9.34
CA LYS A 36 17.92 1.67 -10.19
C LYS A 36 18.58 1.67 -11.58
N ARG A 37 19.04 0.51 -12.06
CA ARG A 37 19.55 0.35 -13.43
C ARG A 37 18.38 0.11 -14.37
N VAL A 38 18.48 0.64 -15.58
CA VAL A 38 17.45 0.43 -16.62
C VAL A 38 17.55 -1.01 -17.13
N VAL A 39 16.50 -1.80 -16.93
CA VAL A 39 16.41 -3.19 -17.40
C VAL A 39 15.53 -3.33 -18.64
N ASP A 40 14.61 -2.38 -18.87
CA ASP A 40 13.79 -2.31 -20.07
C ASP A 40 13.33 -0.86 -20.31
N ALA A 41 12.86 -0.57 -21.52
CA ALA A 41 12.30 0.73 -21.87
C ALA A 41 11.22 0.60 -22.95
N VAL A 42 10.20 1.45 -22.85
CA VAL A 42 9.11 1.55 -23.82
C VAL A 42 8.94 3.01 -24.24
N ALA A 43 8.69 3.24 -25.52
CA ALA A 43 8.51 4.58 -26.06
C ALA A 43 7.47 4.60 -27.18
N GLY A 44 6.78 5.73 -27.33
CA GLY A 44 5.75 5.89 -28.35
C GLY A 44 4.54 6.67 -27.85
N ASP A 45 3.37 6.31 -28.39
CA ASP A 45 2.08 6.81 -27.92
C ASP A 45 1.92 6.63 -26.41
N MET A 46 1.42 7.66 -25.74
CA MET A 46 1.32 7.69 -24.28
C MET A 46 0.56 6.50 -23.69
N ILE A 47 -0.53 6.07 -24.33
CA ILE A 47 -1.37 4.98 -23.80
C ILE A 47 -0.74 3.63 -24.18
N LEU A 48 -0.42 3.43 -25.46
CA LEU A 48 0.10 2.15 -25.96
C LEU A 48 1.47 1.81 -25.36
N ALA A 49 2.40 2.77 -25.30
CA ALA A 49 3.72 2.54 -24.71
C ALA A 49 3.61 2.26 -23.21
N HIS A 50 2.73 2.95 -22.48
CA HIS A 50 2.47 2.63 -21.08
C HIS A 50 1.93 1.21 -20.90
N ARG A 51 0.96 0.78 -21.71
CA ARG A 51 0.38 -0.58 -21.61
C ARG A 51 1.45 -1.65 -21.81
N ALA A 52 2.29 -1.50 -22.84
CA ALA A 52 3.42 -2.40 -23.07
C ALA A 52 4.41 -2.42 -21.91
N GLY A 53 4.68 -1.27 -21.28
CA GLY A 53 5.54 -1.19 -20.11
C GLY A 53 4.96 -1.86 -18.87
N ALA A 54 3.64 -1.72 -18.64
CA ALA A 54 2.96 -2.37 -17.52
C ALA A 54 2.94 -3.90 -17.66
N GLU A 55 2.69 -4.41 -18.87
CA GLU A 55 2.75 -5.85 -19.17
C GLU A 55 4.16 -6.43 -18.90
N LYS A 56 5.20 -5.72 -19.34
CA LYS A 56 6.59 -6.10 -19.05
C LYS A 56 6.93 -6.05 -17.55
N LEU A 57 6.40 -5.06 -16.84
CA LEU A 57 6.64 -4.92 -15.40
C LEU A 57 5.99 -6.06 -14.61
N ASP A 58 4.80 -6.51 -15.03
CA ASP A 58 4.06 -7.58 -14.37
C ASP A 58 4.92 -8.85 -14.20
N ASP A 59 5.71 -9.20 -15.22
CA ASP A 59 6.62 -10.37 -15.19
C ASP A 59 7.72 -10.26 -14.11
N LEU A 60 8.04 -9.05 -13.65
CA LEU A 60 9.10 -8.77 -12.69
C LEU A 60 8.58 -8.65 -11.26
N VAL A 61 7.39 -8.06 -11.09
CA VAL A 61 6.89 -7.64 -9.76
C VAL A 61 5.72 -8.48 -9.27
N CYS A 62 5.06 -9.25 -10.13
CA CYS A 62 3.90 -10.03 -9.73
C CYS A 62 4.31 -11.37 -9.14
N VAL A 63 3.81 -11.65 -7.94
CA VAL A 63 4.14 -12.88 -7.23
C VAL A 63 2.87 -13.63 -6.84
N ASP A 64 2.78 -14.89 -7.25
CA ASP A 64 1.65 -15.75 -6.94
C ASP A 64 1.68 -16.22 -5.48
N ILE A 65 0.53 -16.08 -4.80
CA ILE A 65 0.32 -16.50 -3.41
C ILE A 65 -0.86 -17.50 -3.38
N PRO A 66 -0.72 -18.66 -2.71
CA PRO A 66 -1.72 -19.71 -2.77
C PRO A 66 -3.06 -19.34 -2.11
N GLU A 67 -3.02 -18.57 -1.03
CA GLU A 67 -4.20 -18.13 -0.30
C GLU A 67 -3.89 -16.94 0.62
N ALA A 68 -4.93 -16.25 1.09
CA ALA A 68 -4.79 -15.15 2.04
C ALA A 68 -4.29 -15.67 3.41
N ALA A 69 -3.40 -14.92 4.04
CA ALA A 69 -2.79 -15.23 5.32
C ALA A 69 -3.54 -14.61 6.51
N ASP A 70 -3.34 -15.19 7.69
CA ASP A 70 -3.84 -14.65 8.96
C ASP A 70 -2.95 -13.48 9.44
N ILE A 71 -1.65 -13.56 9.14
CA ILE A 71 -0.62 -12.57 9.44
C ILE A 71 0.16 -12.29 8.16
N VAL A 72 0.39 -11.01 7.84
CA VAL A 72 1.31 -10.60 6.77
C VAL A 72 2.42 -9.74 7.37
N ILE A 73 3.69 -10.06 7.07
CA ILE A 73 4.84 -9.20 7.38
C ILE A 73 5.16 -8.43 6.10
N ALA A 74 5.08 -7.10 6.16
CA ALA A 74 5.32 -6.21 5.04
C ALA A 74 6.54 -5.32 5.33
N GLY A 75 7.65 -5.62 4.67
CA GLY A 75 8.87 -4.83 4.76
C GLY A 75 8.88 -3.66 3.78
N CYS A 76 9.47 -2.55 4.20
CA CYS A 76 9.81 -1.41 3.35
C CYS A 76 11.31 -1.17 3.37
N SER A 77 11.87 -0.93 2.18
CA SER A 77 13.23 -0.43 2.02
C SER A 77 13.24 1.06 1.66
N SER A 78 14.41 1.69 1.76
CA SER A 78 14.60 3.06 1.26
C SER A 78 14.38 3.10 -0.26
N PRO A 79 13.70 4.11 -0.82
CA PRO A 79 13.26 5.35 -0.19
C PRO A 79 11.85 5.30 0.44
N THR A 80 11.09 4.23 0.24
CA THR A 80 9.70 4.15 0.73
C THR A 80 9.60 4.04 2.25
N SER A 81 10.68 3.65 2.92
CA SER A 81 10.75 3.50 4.37
C SER A 81 11.03 4.80 5.15
N THR A 82 11.16 5.93 4.47
CA THR A 82 11.59 7.20 5.09
C THR A 82 10.55 7.76 6.06
N ASN A 83 9.26 7.61 5.78
CA ASN A 83 8.16 8.01 6.66
C ASN A 83 6.95 7.09 6.49
N LEU A 84 6.00 7.18 7.42
CA LEU A 84 4.82 6.31 7.43
C LEU A 84 3.90 6.53 6.22
N TYR A 85 3.76 7.78 5.77
CA TYR A 85 2.97 8.13 4.61
C TYR A 85 3.43 7.34 3.38
N GLN A 86 4.73 7.30 3.10
CA GLN A 86 5.30 6.50 2.02
C GLN A 86 5.24 5.00 2.31
N SER A 87 5.49 4.59 3.55
CA SER A 87 5.43 3.18 3.98
C SER A 87 4.04 2.57 3.88
N THR A 88 2.99 3.41 3.80
CA THR A 88 1.61 2.96 3.57
C THR A 88 1.48 2.19 2.26
N ASN A 89 2.35 2.41 1.27
CA ASN A 89 2.38 1.61 0.04
C ASN A 89 2.60 0.11 0.32
N ALA A 90 3.43 -0.25 1.31
CA ALA A 90 3.58 -1.66 1.68
C ALA A 90 2.28 -2.29 2.21
N LEU A 91 1.45 -1.50 2.91
CA LEU A 91 0.15 -1.94 3.40
C LEU A 91 -0.88 -2.03 2.25
N LEU A 92 -0.82 -1.09 1.30
CA LEU A 92 -1.64 -1.10 0.09
C LEU A 92 -1.40 -2.37 -0.72
N ASN A 93 -0.14 -2.79 -0.85
CA ASN A 93 0.24 -4.03 -1.53
C ASN A 93 -0.18 -5.29 -0.78
N CYS A 94 -0.73 -5.16 0.44
CA CYS A 94 -1.36 -6.26 1.17
C CYS A 94 -2.90 -6.24 1.07
N VAL A 95 -3.51 -5.06 0.90
CA VAL A 95 -4.95 -4.84 1.09
C VAL A 95 -5.68 -4.38 -0.17
N ARG A 96 -5.10 -3.46 -0.96
CA ARG A 96 -5.78 -2.77 -2.07
C ARG A 96 -5.50 -3.42 -3.43
N LEU A 97 -5.48 -4.74 -3.45
CA LEU A 97 -5.42 -5.57 -4.65
C LEU A 97 -6.83 -5.97 -5.09
N ASP A 98 -6.95 -6.67 -6.21
CA ASP A 98 -8.22 -7.32 -6.62
C ASP A 98 -8.74 -8.24 -5.50
N GLN A 99 -7.84 -8.93 -4.81
CA GLN A 99 -8.13 -9.66 -3.58
C GLN A 99 -7.04 -9.39 -2.54
N PRO A 100 -7.39 -8.93 -1.31
CA PRO A 100 -6.42 -8.77 -0.23
C PRO A 100 -5.70 -10.10 0.08
N ILE A 101 -4.40 -10.03 0.33
CA ILE A 101 -3.60 -11.20 0.73
C ILE A 101 -3.61 -11.44 2.24
N VAL A 102 -4.19 -10.51 3.00
CA VAL A 102 -4.54 -10.69 4.41
C VAL A 102 -6.03 -10.97 4.54
N LYS A 103 -6.40 -11.98 5.34
CA LYS A 103 -7.81 -12.27 5.64
C LYS A 103 -8.47 -11.07 6.33
N LYS A 104 -9.78 -10.91 6.17
CA LYS A 104 -10.52 -9.86 6.88
C LYS A 104 -10.40 -10.06 8.39
N GLY A 105 -10.02 -9.00 9.10
CA GLY A 105 -9.69 -9.02 10.51
C GLY A 105 -8.33 -9.64 10.82
N GLY A 106 -7.49 -9.94 9.83
CA GLY A 106 -6.11 -10.42 10.00
C GLY A 106 -5.18 -9.35 10.59
N VAL A 107 -3.89 -9.67 10.69
CA VAL A 107 -2.87 -8.75 11.19
C VAL A 107 -1.85 -8.47 10.08
N ILE A 108 -1.46 -7.21 9.90
CA ILE A 108 -0.30 -6.84 9.10
C ILE A 108 0.75 -6.23 10.02
N ILE A 109 1.97 -6.74 9.97
CA ILE A 109 3.13 -6.17 10.65
C ILE A 109 3.92 -5.38 9.60
N LEU A 110 3.89 -4.05 9.72
CA LEU A 110 4.71 -3.16 8.90
C LEU A 110 6.10 -3.03 9.52
N VAL A 111 7.14 -3.39 8.77
CA VAL A 111 8.54 -3.23 9.17
C VAL A 111 9.14 -2.09 8.34
N SER A 112 9.23 -0.91 8.95
CA SER A 112 9.73 0.29 8.29
C SER A 112 10.23 1.32 9.31
N PRO A 113 11.51 1.74 9.27
CA PRO A 113 12.07 2.66 10.27
C PRO A 113 11.33 3.99 10.39
N CYS A 114 10.77 4.52 9.30
CA CYS A 114 10.03 5.79 9.26
C CYS A 114 10.82 6.94 9.91
N THR A 115 12.11 7.11 9.57
CA THR A 115 13.04 8.05 10.25
C THR A 115 12.59 9.52 10.25
N GLU A 116 11.74 9.94 9.33
CA GLU A 116 11.13 11.29 9.28
C GLU A 116 9.74 11.36 9.96
N GLY A 117 9.36 10.31 10.69
CA GLY A 117 8.08 10.18 11.35
C GLY A 117 6.94 9.90 10.38
N ILE A 118 5.85 10.64 10.50
CA ILE A 118 4.59 10.35 9.78
C ILE A 118 4.71 10.70 8.29
N GLY A 119 5.35 11.83 7.96
CA GLY A 119 5.35 12.37 6.60
C GLY A 119 3.98 12.89 6.16
N GLY A 120 3.83 13.10 4.85
CA GLY A 120 2.68 13.79 4.26
C GLY A 120 2.76 15.31 4.44
N SER A 121 1.79 16.02 3.88
CA SER A 121 1.50 17.41 4.21
C SER A 121 0.88 17.50 5.61
N GLY A 122 0.85 18.70 6.18
CA GLY A 122 0.25 18.93 7.51
C GLY A 122 -1.22 18.50 7.65
N GLY A 123 -1.93 18.24 6.54
CA GLY A 123 -3.32 17.77 6.54
C GLY A 123 -3.49 16.28 6.83
N TYR A 124 -2.48 15.43 6.55
CA TYR A 124 -2.62 13.98 6.64
C TYR A 124 -2.88 13.48 8.08
N PHE A 125 -2.04 13.88 9.03
CA PHE A 125 -2.13 13.38 10.40
C PHE A 125 -3.46 13.75 11.09
N PRO A 126 -3.95 15.00 11.04
CA PRO A 126 -5.27 15.35 11.57
C PRO A 126 -6.41 14.52 10.98
N LEU A 127 -6.38 14.24 9.67
CA LEU A 127 -7.42 13.44 9.01
C LEU A 127 -7.52 12.02 9.57
N ILE A 128 -6.38 11.39 9.89
CA ILE A 128 -6.35 10.01 10.39
C ILE A 128 -6.40 9.92 11.92
N SER A 129 -6.03 10.97 12.65
CA SER A 129 -5.93 10.94 14.12
C SER A 129 -7.19 11.43 14.83
N GLU A 130 -7.84 12.48 14.34
CA GLU A 130 -8.99 13.11 15.00
C GLU A 130 -10.26 12.24 15.03
N PRO A 131 -10.64 11.52 13.95
CA PRO A 131 -11.80 10.63 14.00
C PRO A 131 -11.58 9.49 15.00
N ALA A 132 -12.66 9.00 15.62
CA ALA A 132 -12.57 7.96 16.65
C ALA A 132 -12.06 6.62 16.10
N ASP A 133 -12.46 6.26 14.89
CA ASP A 133 -12.13 4.99 14.23
C ASP A 133 -11.93 5.17 12.72
N ALA A 134 -11.64 4.06 12.03
CA ALA A 134 -11.41 4.06 10.58
C ALA A 134 -12.65 4.47 9.77
N GLN A 135 -13.86 4.13 10.24
CA GLN A 135 -15.09 4.51 9.55
C GLN A 135 -15.32 6.02 9.65
N GLY A 136 -15.05 6.62 10.81
CA GLY A 136 -15.11 8.07 11.01
C GLY A 136 -14.17 8.86 10.09
N ILE A 137 -13.02 8.29 9.70
CA ILE A 137 -12.16 8.89 8.67
C ILE A 137 -12.89 8.97 7.34
N LEU A 138 -13.50 7.85 6.90
CA LEU A 138 -14.24 7.78 5.64
C LEU A 138 -15.48 8.68 5.64
N ASP A 139 -16.22 8.71 6.74
CA ASP A 139 -17.41 9.53 6.90
C ASP A 139 -17.07 11.02 6.84
N ARG A 140 -15.91 11.43 7.37
CA ARG A 140 -15.43 12.81 7.31
C ARG A 140 -15.04 13.21 5.89
N ILE A 141 -14.23 12.41 5.20
CA ILE A 141 -13.71 12.78 3.87
C ILE A 141 -14.77 12.64 2.76
N SER A 142 -15.87 11.92 3.01
CA SER A 142 -16.98 11.76 2.06
C SER A 142 -18.02 12.89 2.14
N GLN A 143 -17.85 13.84 3.07
CA GLN A 143 -18.77 14.97 3.18
C GLN A 143 -18.73 15.83 1.90
N PRO A 144 -19.90 16.24 1.36
CA PRO A 144 -19.95 17.06 0.15
C PRO A 144 -19.12 18.34 0.28
N GLY A 145 -18.24 18.58 -0.70
CA GLY A 145 -17.37 19.78 -0.72
C GLY A 145 -16.17 19.72 0.24
N PHE A 146 -15.97 18.62 0.97
CA PHE A 146 -14.77 18.44 1.78
C PHE A 146 -13.56 18.15 0.89
N PHE A 147 -12.50 18.93 1.09
CA PHE A 147 -11.20 18.68 0.46
C PHE A 147 -10.10 19.18 1.41
N VAL A 148 -9.13 18.31 1.66
CA VAL A 148 -7.89 18.64 2.35
C VAL A 148 -6.78 17.88 1.63
N ASP A 149 -5.59 18.48 1.56
CA ASP A 149 -4.41 17.80 1.03
C ASP A 149 -4.21 16.45 1.76
N ASP A 150 -3.78 15.44 1.01
CA ASP A 150 -3.62 14.05 1.48
C ASP A 150 -4.89 13.29 1.89
N GLN A 151 -6.08 13.80 1.60
CA GLN A 151 -7.33 13.06 1.85
C GLN A 151 -7.35 11.67 1.20
N TRP A 152 -6.70 11.49 0.05
CA TRP A 152 -6.63 10.21 -0.64
C TRP A 152 -5.83 9.19 0.17
N ALA A 153 -4.74 9.62 0.82
CA ALA A 153 -3.92 8.77 1.68
C ALA A 153 -4.67 8.43 2.98
N ALA A 154 -5.43 9.39 3.53
CA ALA A 154 -6.30 9.11 4.67
C ALA A 154 -7.40 8.08 4.33
N GLN A 155 -7.98 8.15 3.13
CA GLN A 155 -8.91 7.14 2.63
C GLN A 155 -8.24 5.76 2.54
N GLN A 156 -7.03 5.70 2.00
CA GLN A 156 -6.25 4.47 1.93
C GLN A 156 -6.00 3.86 3.30
N TRP A 157 -5.52 4.68 4.24
CA TRP A 157 -5.26 4.28 5.62
C TRP A 157 -6.50 3.70 6.28
N ALA A 158 -7.65 4.36 6.16
CA ALA A 158 -8.91 3.90 6.71
C ALA A 158 -9.35 2.55 6.12
N MET A 159 -9.24 2.36 4.79
CA MET A 159 -9.54 1.07 4.16
C MET A 159 -8.61 -0.06 4.61
N ILE A 160 -7.34 0.25 4.88
CA ILE A 160 -6.38 -0.70 5.45
C ILE A 160 -6.84 -1.14 6.85
N LEU A 161 -7.15 -0.17 7.72
CA LEU A 161 -7.61 -0.43 9.09
C LEU A 161 -8.93 -1.21 9.15
N LEU A 162 -9.84 -0.99 8.19
CA LEU A 162 -11.09 -1.76 8.07
C LEU A 162 -10.86 -3.21 7.62
N GLN A 163 -9.73 -3.50 6.97
CA GLN A 163 -9.36 -4.84 6.53
C GLN A 163 -8.60 -5.61 7.61
N ALA A 164 -7.62 -4.99 8.26
CA ALA A 164 -6.67 -5.66 9.14
C ALA A 164 -6.19 -4.76 10.28
N GLU A 165 -5.80 -5.39 11.38
CA GLU A 165 -5.08 -4.71 12.46
C GLU A 165 -3.62 -4.49 12.05
N ILE A 166 -3.09 -3.30 12.31
CA ILE A 166 -1.74 -2.92 11.90
C ILE A 166 -0.84 -2.81 13.13
N LEU A 167 0.23 -3.61 13.13
CA LEU A 167 1.32 -3.53 14.09
C LEU A 167 2.52 -2.89 13.38
N LEU A 168 3.11 -1.88 13.99
CA LEU A 168 4.24 -1.15 13.44
C LEU A 168 5.53 -1.59 14.12
N VAL A 169 6.57 -1.81 13.32
CA VAL A 169 7.95 -1.86 13.78
C VAL A 169 8.64 -0.68 13.11
N ALA A 170 8.55 0.48 13.77
CA ALA A 170 8.90 1.78 13.20
C ALA A 170 9.50 2.72 14.25
N GLU A 171 10.81 2.90 14.22
CA GLU A 171 11.56 3.69 15.22
C GLU A 171 11.13 5.16 15.26
N GLY A 172 10.80 5.76 14.12
CA GLY A 172 10.38 7.16 14.04
C GLY A 172 8.93 7.42 14.46
N ILE A 173 8.19 6.41 14.93
CA ILE A 173 6.79 6.55 15.34
C ILE A 173 6.66 6.28 16.84
N SER A 174 6.23 7.29 17.60
CA SER A 174 6.00 7.12 19.05
C SER A 174 4.76 6.26 19.33
N PRO A 175 4.67 5.60 20.50
CA PRO A 175 3.47 4.86 20.91
C PRO A 175 2.19 5.71 20.93
N GLU A 176 2.28 6.97 21.35
CA GLU A 176 1.15 7.90 21.38
C GLU A 176 0.67 8.22 19.96
N THR A 177 1.63 8.42 19.04
CA THR A 177 1.37 8.69 17.64
C THR A 177 0.74 7.47 16.96
N ALA A 178 1.32 6.28 17.15
CA ALA A 178 0.77 5.03 16.63
C ALA A 178 -0.67 4.80 17.10
N LYS A 179 -0.93 5.02 18.40
CA LYS A 179 -2.27 4.92 18.98
C LYS A 179 -3.24 5.92 18.38
N ALA A 180 -2.83 7.18 18.19
CA ALA A 180 -3.66 8.21 17.55
C ALA A 180 -4.07 7.79 16.12
N MET A 181 -3.16 7.13 15.39
CA MET A 181 -3.40 6.57 14.06
C MET A 181 -4.15 5.23 14.06
N LYS A 182 -4.64 4.78 15.23
CA LYS A 182 -5.36 3.51 15.45
C LYS A 182 -4.52 2.26 15.16
N THR A 183 -3.23 2.34 15.47
CA THR A 183 -2.26 1.25 15.33
C THR A 183 -1.48 1.04 16.63
N ILE A 184 -0.63 0.01 16.68
CA ILE A 184 0.22 -0.26 17.83
C ILE A 184 1.66 -0.39 17.33
N VAL A 185 2.60 0.32 17.96
CA VAL A 185 4.03 0.19 17.65
C VAL A 185 4.72 -0.75 18.63
N PHE A 186 5.64 -1.56 18.11
CA PHE A 186 6.46 -2.52 18.84
C PHE A 186 7.94 -2.21 18.63
N PRO A 187 8.79 -2.51 19.62
CA PRO A 187 10.23 -2.22 19.55
C PRO A 187 10.99 -3.16 18.61
N SER A 188 10.40 -4.30 18.22
CA SER A 188 11.03 -5.26 17.32
C SER A 188 9.99 -6.11 16.59
N LEU A 189 10.44 -6.77 15.51
CA LEU A 189 9.62 -7.72 14.77
C LEU A 189 9.22 -8.91 15.64
N GLU A 190 10.11 -9.41 16.50
CA GLU A 190 9.83 -10.51 17.41
C GLU A 190 8.68 -10.17 18.38
N ALA A 191 8.69 -8.96 18.93
CA ALA A 191 7.62 -8.49 19.83
C ALA A 191 6.28 -8.36 19.08
N ALA A 192 6.28 -7.79 17.87
CA ALA A 192 5.09 -7.71 17.04
C ALA A 192 4.56 -9.09 16.62
N MET A 193 5.46 -10.03 16.31
CA MET A 193 5.11 -11.41 15.96
C MET A 193 4.50 -12.16 17.14
N GLN A 194 5.03 -11.98 18.35
CA GLN A 194 4.44 -12.57 19.56
C GLN A 194 3.01 -12.09 19.77
N GLU A 195 2.75 -10.79 19.62
CA GLU A 195 1.40 -10.23 19.69
C GLU A 195 0.47 -10.82 18.61
N ALA A 196 0.93 -10.83 17.35
CA ALA A 196 0.15 -11.32 16.23
C ALA A 196 -0.23 -12.80 16.40
N LEU A 197 0.72 -13.65 16.81
CA LEU A 197 0.49 -15.07 17.10
C LEU A 197 -0.38 -15.28 18.34
N GLY A 198 -0.28 -14.41 19.35
CA GLY A 198 -1.18 -14.40 20.50
C GLY A 198 -2.64 -14.21 20.10
N LYS A 199 -2.89 -13.37 19.08
CA LYS A 199 -4.23 -13.09 18.53
C LYS A 199 -4.73 -14.14 17.53
N LYS A 200 -3.84 -14.67 16.69
CA LYS A 200 -4.21 -15.55 15.56
C LYS A 200 -4.00 -17.04 15.81
N GLY A 201 -3.27 -17.38 16.87
CA GLY A 201 -2.89 -18.75 17.19
C GLY A 201 -1.56 -19.16 16.55
N LYS A 202 -0.96 -20.22 17.08
CA LYS A 202 0.37 -20.72 16.65
C LYS A 202 0.37 -21.34 15.25
N GLU A 203 -0.79 -21.82 14.80
CA GLU A 203 -1.00 -22.39 13.47
C GLU A 203 -1.42 -21.34 12.42
N ALA A 204 -1.33 -20.05 12.77
CA ALA A 204 -1.67 -18.96 11.86
C ALA A 204 -0.81 -19.01 10.60
N ARG A 205 -1.44 -18.87 9.43
CA ARG A 205 -0.70 -18.74 8.18
C ARG A 205 -0.03 -17.37 8.14
N ILE A 206 1.26 -17.37 7.84
CA ILE A 206 2.08 -16.16 7.73
C ILE A 206 2.56 -16.01 6.29
N THR A 207 2.36 -14.83 5.70
CA THR A 207 2.98 -14.43 4.43
C THR A 207 4.02 -13.34 4.72
N VAL A 208 5.15 -13.39 4.02
CA VAL A 208 6.22 -12.37 4.15
C VAL A 208 6.45 -11.72 2.80
N LEU A 209 6.35 -10.40 2.76
CA LEU A 209 6.75 -9.56 1.64
C LEU A 209 7.93 -8.70 2.09
N THR A 210 9.14 -9.06 1.69
CA THR A 210 10.37 -8.38 2.15
C THR A 210 10.51 -6.97 1.62
N ASP A 211 10.06 -6.73 0.38
CA ASP A 211 10.03 -5.41 -0.25
C ASP A 211 8.64 -5.14 -0.84
N SER A 212 7.68 -5.02 0.09
CA SER A 212 6.26 -4.98 -0.23
C SER A 212 5.87 -3.89 -1.24
N PRO A 213 6.38 -2.63 -1.16
CA PRO A 213 5.99 -1.57 -2.09
C PRO A 213 6.26 -1.87 -3.57
N TYR A 214 7.23 -2.74 -3.85
CA TYR A 214 7.65 -3.10 -5.22
C TYR A 214 7.18 -4.49 -5.64
N THR A 215 6.36 -5.16 -4.82
CA THR A 215 5.80 -6.48 -5.12
C THR A 215 4.28 -6.39 -5.26
N ILE A 216 3.72 -6.96 -6.33
CA ILE A 216 2.26 -7.06 -6.53
C ILE A 216 1.83 -8.52 -6.33
N PRO A 217 1.40 -8.91 -5.13
CA PRO A 217 1.03 -10.29 -4.91
C PRO A 217 -0.36 -10.59 -5.50
N ARG A 218 -0.52 -11.79 -6.07
CA ARG A 218 -1.75 -12.26 -6.73
C ARG A 218 -2.20 -13.56 -6.10
N LEU A 219 -3.45 -13.64 -5.64
CA LEU A 219 -3.99 -14.91 -5.15
C LEU A 219 -4.23 -15.85 -6.32
N THR A 220 -3.51 -16.97 -6.37
CA THR A 220 -3.77 -18.01 -7.37
C THR A 220 -5.11 -18.65 -7.04
N ARG A 221 -6.05 -18.61 -7.98
CA ARG A 221 -7.28 -19.41 -7.88
C ARG A 221 -6.86 -20.88 -7.94
N VAL A 222 -6.89 -21.56 -6.80
CA VAL A 222 -6.86 -23.03 -6.79
C VAL A 222 -8.12 -23.47 -7.53
N THR A 223 -7.97 -23.90 -8.77
CA THR A 223 -8.97 -24.69 -9.47
C THR A 223 -9.06 -26.02 -8.73
N ARG A 224 -10.03 -26.13 -7.82
CA ARG A 224 -10.44 -27.41 -7.25
C ARG A 224 -11.48 -28.04 -8.15
#